data_AF-A0A359F241-F1
#
_entry.id   AF-A0A359F241-F1
#
_cell.length_a   1.000
_cell.length_b   1.000
_cell.length_c   1.000
_cell.angle_alpha   90.00
_cell.angle_beta   90.00
_cell.angle_gamma   90.00
#
_symmetry.space_group_name_H-M   'P 1'
#
loop_
_entity.id
_entity.type
_entity.pdbx_description
1 polymer ?
#
loop_
_entity_poly.entity_id
_entity_poly.type
_entity_poly.pdbx_seq_one_letter_code
_entity_poly.pdbx_strand_id
1 'polypeptide(L)' 'EFFGAIRTLCNERGILMMIDEVQTGLGRCGSWFAFQEFGIVPDVVTIAKALGNGMPIGACWARAEVAEVFEPGDHGT' A
#
# COMPACT_ATOMS: atom_id res chain seq x y z
N GLU A 1 -16.19 -8.15 2.36
CA GLU A 1 -16.13 -9.14 3.45
C GLU A 1 -14.68 -9.54 3.79
N PHE A 2 -13.95 -10.23 2.91
CA PHE A 2 -12.58 -10.72 3.17
C PHE A 2 -11.58 -9.63 3.63
N PHE A 3 -11.40 -8.56 2.86
CA PHE A 3 -10.45 -7.49 3.19
C PHE A 3 -10.81 -6.73 4.48
N GLY A 4 -12.11 -6.56 4.76
CA GLY A 4 -12.58 -5.97 6.00
C GLY A 4 -12.23 -6.83 7.21
N ALA A 5 -12.38 -8.15 7.11
CA ALA A 5 -11.99 -9.07 8.19
C ALA A 5 -10.48 -9.03 8.46
N ILE A 6 -9.66 -8.97 7.41
CA ILE A 6 -8.20 -8.80 7.55
C ILE A 6 -7.89 -7.46 8.23
N ARG A 7 -8.52 -6.37 7.82
CA ARG A 7 -8.31 -5.05 8.43
C ARG A 7 -8.62 -5.06 9.93
N THR A 8 -9.74 -5.68 10.33
CA THR A 8 -10.10 -5.86 11.75
C THR A 8 -9.03 -6.65 12.50
N LEU A 9 -8.60 -7.79 11.96
CA LEU A 9 -7.57 -8.63 12.57
C LEU A 9 -6.23 -7.89 12.75
N CYS A 10 -5.83 -7.12 11.74
CA CYS A 10 -4.63 -6.30 11.78
C CYS A 10 -4.71 -5.24 12.89
N ASN A 11 -5.86 -4.56 13.03
CA ASN A 11 -6.09 -3.58 14.09
C ASN A 11 -6.04 -4.21 15.49
N GLU A 12 -6.71 -5.34 15.69
CA GLU A 12 -6.77 -6.03 16.99
C GLU A 12 -5.41 -6.52 17.48
N ARG A 13 -4.50 -6.84 16.55
CA ARG A 13 -3.20 -7.45 16.85
C ARG A 13 -2.01 -6.51 16.70
N GLY A 14 -2.24 -5.24 16.34
CA GLY A 14 -1.16 -4.31 16.03
C GLY A 14 -0.30 -4.75 14.85
N ILE A 15 -0.89 -5.42 13.86
CA ILE A 15 -0.20 -5.87 12.64
C ILE A 15 -0.44 -4.83 11.55
N LEU A 16 0.61 -4.48 10.82
CA LEU A 16 0.49 -3.61 9.65
C LEU A 16 -0.18 -4.34 8.49
N MET A 17 -1.21 -3.73 7.91
CA MET A 17 -1.85 -4.20 6.70
C MET A 17 -1.16 -3.58 5.48
N MET A 18 -0.46 -4.40 4.70
CA MET A 18 0.10 -3.98 3.42
C MET A 18 -0.76 -4.47 2.26
N ILE A 19 -1.05 -3.60 1.29
CA ILE A 19 -1.72 -3.98 0.05
C ILE A 19 -0.77 -3.77 -1.13
N ASP A 20 -0.62 -4.81 -1.93
CA ASP A 20 0.15 -4.72 -3.17
C ASP A 20 -0.72 -4.24 -4.34
N GLU A 21 -0.56 -2.96 -4.69
CA GLU A 21 -1.24 -2.31 -5.82
C GLU A 21 -0.33 -2.21 -7.06
N VAL A 22 0.79 -2.96 -7.11
CA VAL A 22 1.72 -2.95 -8.26
C VAL A 22 1.00 -3.36 -9.56
N GLN A 23 -0.04 -4.20 -9.50
CA GLN A 23 -0.88 -4.53 -10.67
C GLN A 23 -2.26 -3.88 -10.65
N THR A 24 -2.91 -3.86 -9.50
CA THR A 24 -4.33 -3.52 -9.36
C THR A 24 -4.57 -2.02 -9.23
N GLY A 25 -3.53 -1.26 -8.88
CA GLY A 25 -3.63 0.18 -8.69
C GLY A 25 -3.57 0.97 -9.98
N LEU A 26 -3.50 2.29 -9.81
CA LEU A 26 -3.35 3.28 -10.87
C LEU A 26 -4.42 3.14 -11.97
N GLY A 27 -5.68 2.95 -11.54
CA GLY A 27 -6.83 2.89 -12.44
C GLY A 27 -7.11 1.53 -13.07
N ARG A 28 -6.25 0.51 -12.85
CA ARG A 28 -6.41 -0.81 -13.50
C ARG A 28 -7.76 -1.46 -13.21
N CYS A 29 -8.24 -1.34 -11.98
CA CYS A 29 -9.49 -1.95 -11.52
C CYS A 29 -10.70 -1.00 -11.52
N GLY A 30 -10.60 0.17 -12.17
CA GLY A 30 -11.69 1.16 -12.25
C GLY A 30 -11.60 2.28 -11.20
N SER A 31 -10.97 2.00 -10.05
CA SER A 31 -10.56 3.01 -9.06
C SER A 31 -9.06 3.31 -9.13
N TRP A 32 -8.65 4.44 -8.54
CA TRP A 32 -7.22 4.79 -8.45
C TRP A 32 -6.42 3.72 -7.70
N PHE A 33 -6.98 3.16 -6.63
CA PHE A 33 -6.45 1.99 -5.95
C PHE A 33 -7.56 0.98 -5.71
N ALA A 34 -7.31 -0.30 -5.94
CA ALA A 34 -8.32 -1.34 -5.78
C ALA A 34 -8.81 -1.48 -4.33
N PHE A 35 -7.98 -1.19 -3.33
CA PHE A 35 -8.39 -1.21 -1.92
C PHE A 35 -9.58 -0.28 -1.62
N GLN A 36 -9.79 0.78 -2.42
CA GLN A 36 -10.89 1.73 -2.24
C GLN A 36 -12.25 1.08 -2.45
N GLU A 37 -12.36 0.14 -3.40
CA GLU A 37 -13.57 -0.64 -3.68
C GLU A 37 -13.98 -1.53 -2.49
N PHE A 38 -13.03 -1.85 -1.61
CA PHE A 38 -13.27 -2.69 -0.44
C PHE A 38 -13.51 -1.89 0.84
N GLY A 39 -13.52 -0.55 0.78
CA GLY A 39 -13.80 0.31 1.93
C GLY A 39 -12.78 0.21 3.08
N ILE A 40 -11.56 -0.22 2.78
CA ILE A 40 -10.47 -0.35 3.76
C ILE A 40 -9.43 0.75 3.58
N VAL A 41 -8.70 1.05 4.65
CA VAL A 41 -7.51 1.89 4.60
C VAL A 41 -6.31 1.05 5.06
N PRO A 42 -5.38 0.71 4.15
CA PRO A 42 -4.16 -0.01 4.50
C PRO A 42 -3.16 0.89 5.23
N ASP A 43 -2.15 0.26 5.83
CA ASP A 43 -1.05 0.96 6.51
C ASP A 43 0.13 1.23 5.57
N VAL A 44 0.34 0.34 4.61
CA VAL A 44 1.35 0.44 3.54
C VAL A 44 0.74 0.00 2.21
N VAL A 45 1.16 0.64 1.12
CA VAL A 45 0.78 0.26 -0.24
C VAL A 45 1.98 0.30 -1.16
N THR A 46 2.19 -0.76 -1.92
CA THR A 46 3.23 -0.82 -2.97
C THR A 46 2.65 -0.52 -4.34
N ILE A 47 3.36 0.27 -5.14
CA ILE A 47 2.97 0.67 -6.50
C ILE A 47 4.18 0.61 -7.45
N ALA A 48 3.93 0.24 -8.70
CA ALA A 48 4.92 0.22 -9.78
C ALA A 48 4.18 0.20 -11.14
N LYS A 49 4.68 -0.56 -12.12
CA LYS A 49 4.07 -0.76 -13.45
C LYS A 49 3.61 0.55 -14.10
N ALA A 50 2.31 0.84 -14.04
CA ALA A 50 1.72 2.05 -14.62
C ALA A 50 2.32 3.34 -14.04
N LEU A 51 2.91 3.28 -12.84
CA LEU A 51 3.61 4.41 -12.20
C LEU A 51 4.71 4.98 -13.09
N GLY A 52 5.51 4.10 -13.69
CA GLY A 52 6.64 4.50 -14.52
C GLY A 52 6.30 4.67 -16.00
N ASN A 53 5.09 4.31 -16.43
CA ASN A 53 4.67 4.33 -17.84
C ASN A 53 5.74 3.79 -18.82
N GLY A 54 6.34 2.64 -18.49
CA GLY A 54 7.42 2.01 -19.26
C GLY A 54 8.83 2.23 -18.71
N MET A 55 9.03 3.19 -17.79
CA MET A 55 10.27 3.36 -17.03
C MET A 55 10.28 2.48 -15.77
N PRO A 56 11.46 1.99 -15.34
CA PRO A 56 11.59 1.20 -14.12
C PRO A 56 11.44 2.09 -12.89
N ILE A 57 10.21 2.19 -12.39
CA ILE A 57 9.86 2.98 -11.20
C ILE A 57 8.94 2.14 -10.31
N GLY A 58 9.28 2.11 -9.02
CA GLY A 58 8.45 1.55 -7.96
C GLY A 58 8.48 2.47 -6.75
N ALA A 59 7.43 2.40 -5.94
CA ALA A 59 7.34 3.11 -4.68
C ALA A 59 6.54 2.29 -3.67
N CYS A 60 6.84 2.48 -2.40
CA CYS A 60 5.92 2.16 -1.31
C CYS A 60 5.56 3.47 -0.63
N TRP A 61 4.28 3.65 -0.31
CA TRP A 61 3.86 4.69 0.62
C TRP A 61 3.27 4.04 1.85
N ALA A 62 3.51 4.66 2.99
CA ALA A 62 3.05 4.21 4.29
C ALA A 62 2.44 5.38 5.05
N ARG A 63 1.61 5.08 6.04
CA ARG A 63 1.19 6.06 7.04
C ARG A 63 2.41 6.70 7.70
N ALA A 64 2.30 7.96 8.10
CA ALA A 64 3.43 8.73 8.64
C ALA A 64 4.08 8.00 9.84
N GLU A 65 3.25 7.56 10.78
CA GLU A 65 3.66 6.82 11.97
C GLU A 65 4.34 5.47 11.66
N VAL A 66 4.09 4.90 10.48
CA VAL A 66 4.74 3.65 10.03
C VAL A 66 6.04 3.97 9.31
N ALA A 67 6.06 5.03 8.50
CA ALA A 67 7.25 5.47 7.76
C ALA A 67 8.37 6.00 8.69
N GLU A 68 8.01 6.48 9.88
CA GLU A 68 8.95 6.94 10.92
C GLU A 68 9.97 5.87 11.37
N VAL A 69 9.74 4.58 11.06
CA VAL A 69 10.71 3.52 11.33
C VAL A 69 11.97 3.61 10.47
N PHE A 70 11.91 4.31 9.34
CA PHE A 70 13.09 4.56 8.50
C PHE A 70 13.80 5.82 8.93
N GLU A 71 15.03 5.67 9.41
CA GLU A 71 15.96 6.75 9.70
C GLU A 71 16.88 7.03 8.48
N PRO A 72 17.53 8.20 8.43
CA PRO A 72 18.49 8.50 7.37
C PRO A 72 19.58 7.42 7.25
N GLY A 73 19.67 6.79 6.08
CA GLY A 73 20.60 5.70 5.78
C GLY A 73 20.02 4.29 5.82
N ASP A 74 18.81 4.10 6.37
CA ASP A 74 18.15 2.78 6.41
C ASP A 74 17.64 2.33 5.04
N HIS A 75 17.22 3.28 4.20
CA HIS A 75 16.58 2.99 2.92
C HIS A 75 16.95 4.00 1.84
N GLY A 76 18.03 3.71 1.10
CA GLY A 76 18.63 4.66 0.17
C GLY A 76 19.38 5.77 0.93
N THR A 77 20.51 6.18 0.38
CA THR A 77 21.42 7.18 0.98
C THR A 77 21.41 8.47 0.19
#